data_AF-B8CLH3-F1
#
_entry.id   AF-B8CLH3-F1
#
_cell.length_a   1.000
_cell.length_b   1.000
_cell.length_c   1.000
_cell.angle_alpha   90.00
_cell.angle_beta   90.00
_cell.angle_gamma   90.00
#
_symmetry.space_group_name_H-M   'P 1'
#
loop_
_entity.id
_entity.type
_entity.pdbx_description
1 polymer ?
#
loop_
_entity_poly.entity_id
_entity_poly.type
_entity_poly.pdbx_seq_one_letter_code
_entity_poly.pdbx_strand_id
1 'polypeptide(L)'
;MSDQLFERTMAFAGILQAVAQVQYIARHGDSDKDALAASLNSVLVTNPDSTSEVYADKEALKKGYQMIVAQLGDGKQKDVEVTRYLVGILALERKLARSANAMGMLSERINQIHRQLSHFEITDEQVIANFAGIYSDIVSELGPKLQISGNPEFLKRTQTQQKIRALLLSAMRSAVLWRQLGGKRRHLVFARKTIVDTAMKSLTL
;
A
#
# COMPACT_ATOMS: atom_id res chain seq x y z
N MET A 1 19.97 -9.45 11.64
CA MET A 1 20.02 -8.69 10.36
C MET A 1 19.11 -9.29 9.28
N SER A 2 19.02 -10.62 9.17
CA SER A 2 18.08 -11.33 8.28
C SER A 2 16.62 -10.89 8.50
N ASP A 3 16.20 -10.87 9.76
CA ASP A 3 14.77 -10.71 10.11
C ASP A 3 14.29 -9.31 9.77
N GLN A 4 15.04 -8.28 10.14
CA GLN A 4 14.72 -6.89 9.75
C GLN A 4 14.70 -6.70 8.23
N LEU A 5 15.55 -7.40 7.46
CA LEU A 5 15.47 -7.33 6.00
C LEU A 5 14.21 -8.03 5.48
N PHE A 6 13.87 -9.19 6.04
CA PHE A 6 12.65 -9.92 5.71
C PHE A 6 11.40 -9.07 5.98
N GLU A 7 11.28 -8.49 7.17
CA GLU A 7 10.17 -7.61 7.54
C GLU A 7 10.08 -6.36 6.66
N ARG A 8 11.21 -5.70 6.37
CA ARG A 8 11.22 -4.57 5.43
C ARG A 8 10.78 -5.00 4.04
N THR A 9 11.19 -6.17 3.59
CA THR A 9 10.80 -6.68 2.26
C THR A 9 9.31 -7.00 2.23
N MET A 10 8.76 -7.57 3.30
CA MET A 10 7.32 -7.80 3.48
C MET A 10 6.54 -6.49 3.46
N ALA A 11 6.95 -5.48 4.24
CA ALA A 11 6.30 -4.18 4.23
C ALA A 11 6.37 -3.51 2.85
N PHE A 12 7.49 -3.63 2.15
CA PHE A 12 7.63 -3.11 0.79
C PHE A 12 6.78 -3.88 -0.23
N ALA A 13 6.57 -5.19 -0.04
CA ALA A 13 5.65 -5.99 -0.83
C ALA A 13 4.20 -5.52 -0.62
N GLY A 14 3.82 -5.15 0.60
CA GLY A 14 2.52 -4.52 0.89
C GLY A 14 2.28 -3.23 0.09
N ILE A 15 3.31 -2.38 -0.05
CA ILE A 15 3.22 -1.17 -0.90
C ILE A 15 2.93 -1.56 -2.35
N LEU A 16 3.73 -2.49 -2.91
CA LEU A 16 3.59 -2.88 -4.31
C LEU A 16 2.31 -3.68 -4.58
N GLN A 17 1.83 -4.46 -3.62
CA GLN A 17 0.56 -5.18 -3.69
C GLN A 17 -0.62 -4.24 -3.88
N ALA A 18 -0.70 -3.19 -3.06
CA ALA A 18 -1.73 -2.17 -3.18
C ALA A 18 -1.59 -1.38 -4.49
N VAL A 19 -0.35 -1.04 -4.89
CA VAL A 19 -0.08 -0.38 -6.19
C VAL A 19 -0.51 -1.24 -7.39
N ALA A 20 -0.32 -2.56 -7.33
CA ALA A 20 -0.78 -3.50 -8.36
C ALA A 20 -2.29 -3.40 -8.57
N GLN A 21 -3.03 -3.39 -7.45
CA GLN A 21 -4.49 -3.31 -7.47
C GLN A 21 -4.97 -1.95 -7.94
N VAL A 22 -4.31 -0.84 -7.55
CA VAL A 22 -4.61 0.50 -8.08
C VAL A 22 -4.50 0.51 -9.60
N GLN A 23 -3.40 -0.02 -10.15
CA GLN A 23 -3.19 -0.08 -11.60
C GLN A 23 -4.24 -0.98 -12.28
N TYR A 24 -4.58 -2.12 -11.68
CA TYR A 24 -5.57 -3.03 -12.22
C TYR A 24 -6.97 -2.39 -12.26
N ILE A 25 -7.42 -1.82 -11.14
CA ILE A 25 -8.73 -1.15 -11.01
C ILE A 25 -8.80 0.05 -11.96
N ALA A 26 -7.73 0.84 -12.08
CA ALA A 26 -7.69 1.98 -12.98
C ALA A 26 -7.86 1.56 -14.46
N ARG A 27 -7.41 0.35 -14.84
CA ARG A 27 -7.45 -0.16 -16.22
C ARG A 27 -8.70 -0.97 -16.53
N HIS A 28 -9.26 -1.69 -15.56
CA HIS A 28 -10.34 -2.66 -15.78
C HIS A 28 -11.65 -2.30 -15.05
N GLY A 29 -11.61 -1.34 -14.13
CA GLY A 29 -12.79 -0.90 -13.38
C GLY A 29 -13.27 -1.88 -12.30
N ASP A 30 -12.56 -2.99 -12.12
CA ASP A 30 -12.92 -4.07 -11.20
C ASP A 30 -11.76 -4.42 -10.25
N SER A 31 -12.09 -5.11 -9.16
CA SER A 31 -11.18 -5.50 -8.09
C SER A 31 -11.52 -6.90 -7.57
N ASP A 32 -10.50 -7.71 -7.33
CA ASP A 32 -10.65 -8.92 -6.53
C ASP A 32 -11.03 -8.55 -5.07
N LYS A 33 -12.17 -9.07 -4.59
CA LYS A 33 -12.75 -8.70 -3.28
C LYS A 33 -11.83 -9.10 -2.12
N ASP A 34 -11.19 -10.26 -2.21
CA ASP A 34 -10.34 -10.80 -1.14
C ASP A 34 -9.00 -10.06 -1.09
N ALA A 35 -8.39 -9.79 -2.24
CA ALA A 35 -7.17 -8.99 -2.32
C ALA A 35 -7.40 -7.54 -1.82
N LEU A 36 -8.57 -6.97 -2.14
CA LEU A 36 -8.97 -5.66 -1.62
C LEU A 36 -9.14 -5.72 -0.11
N ALA A 37 -9.89 -6.70 0.41
CA ALA A 37 -10.09 -6.88 1.85
C ALA A 37 -8.77 -7.04 2.59
N ALA A 38 -7.85 -7.89 2.11
CA ALA A 38 -6.53 -8.08 2.70
C ALA A 38 -5.72 -6.77 2.76
N SER A 39 -5.79 -5.97 1.70
CA SER A 39 -5.09 -4.68 1.64
C SER A 39 -5.69 -3.65 2.61
N LEU A 40 -7.02 -3.59 2.71
CA LEU A 40 -7.70 -2.68 3.64
C LEU A 40 -7.48 -3.10 5.10
N ASN A 41 -7.48 -4.40 5.40
CA ASN A 41 -7.21 -4.92 6.73
C ASN A 41 -5.84 -4.48 7.26
N SER A 42 -4.82 -4.38 6.40
CA SER A 42 -3.49 -3.90 6.79
C SER A 42 -3.51 -2.49 7.42
N VAL A 43 -4.44 -1.62 7.00
CA VAL A 43 -4.60 -0.25 7.52
C VAL A 43 -5.10 -0.25 8.96
N LEU A 44 -5.92 -1.22 9.31
CA LEU A 44 -6.59 -1.32 10.61
C LEU A 44 -5.67 -1.85 11.72
N VAL A 45 -4.62 -2.58 11.34
CA VAL A 45 -3.60 -3.06 12.29
C VAL A 45 -2.63 -1.93 12.62
N THR A 46 -3.02 -1.08 13.57
CA THR A 46 -2.28 0.14 13.94
C THR A 46 -1.15 -0.09 14.94
N ASN A 47 -1.30 -1.08 15.83
CA ASN A 47 -0.28 -1.47 16.82
C ASN A 47 0.00 -2.99 16.74
N PRO A 48 0.67 -3.47 15.69
CA PRO A 48 1.04 -4.89 15.58
C PRO A 48 2.19 -5.26 16.53
N ASP A 49 2.15 -6.47 17.09
CA ASP A 49 3.31 -7.05 17.79
C ASP A 49 4.36 -7.55 16.79
N SER A 50 3.93 -7.92 15.58
CA SER A 50 4.81 -8.39 14.50
C SER A 50 4.38 -7.89 13.11
N THR A 51 5.33 -7.80 12.17
CA THR A 51 5.04 -7.40 10.78
C THR A 51 4.02 -8.34 10.12
N SER A 52 3.98 -9.61 10.51
CA SER A 52 3.06 -10.62 9.96
C SER A 52 1.59 -10.37 10.33
N GLU A 53 1.29 -9.74 11.48
CA GLU A 53 -0.09 -9.38 11.83
C GLU A 53 -0.69 -8.34 10.88
N VAL A 54 0.14 -7.45 10.34
CA VAL A 54 -0.30 -6.45 9.36
C VAL A 54 -0.73 -7.12 8.05
N TYR A 55 -0.11 -8.25 7.72
CA TYR A 55 -0.35 -9.00 6.49
C TYR A 55 -0.74 -10.46 6.82
N ALA A 56 -1.86 -10.61 7.52
CA ALA A 56 -2.36 -11.91 7.98
C ALA A 56 -2.55 -12.91 6.83
N ASP A 57 -2.99 -12.41 5.66
CA ASP A 57 -3.01 -13.19 4.42
C ASP A 57 -1.66 -13.05 3.67
N LYS A 58 -0.85 -14.11 3.77
CA LYS A 58 0.45 -14.18 3.08
C LYS A 58 0.30 -14.38 1.57
N GLU A 59 -0.74 -15.08 1.12
CA GLU A 59 -0.99 -15.25 -0.32
C GLU A 59 -1.35 -13.91 -0.96
N ALA A 60 -2.07 -13.05 -0.25
CA ALA A 60 -2.36 -11.70 -0.73
C ALA A 60 -1.08 -10.86 -0.97
N LEU A 61 0.06 -11.16 -0.34
CA LEU A 61 1.33 -10.45 -0.59
C LEU A 61 2.13 -10.98 -1.78
N LYS A 62 1.79 -12.15 -2.32
CA LYS A 62 2.54 -12.83 -3.38
C LYS A 62 2.76 -11.94 -4.60
N LYS A 63 1.72 -11.23 -5.03
CA LYS A 63 1.79 -10.31 -6.17
C LYS A 63 2.69 -9.11 -5.86
N GLY A 64 2.70 -8.61 -4.62
CA GLY A 64 3.66 -7.64 -4.11
C GLY A 64 5.11 -8.11 -4.25
N TYR A 65 5.44 -9.32 -3.79
CA TYR A 65 6.78 -9.89 -3.92
C TYR A 65 7.20 -10.11 -5.38
N GLN A 66 6.30 -10.61 -6.23
CA GLN A 66 6.55 -10.71 -7.68
C GLN A 66 6.89 -9.34 -8.29
N MET A 67 6.19 -8.29 -7.86
CA MET A 67 6.49 -6.93 -8.31
C MET A 67 7.81 -6.39 -7.77
N ILE A 68 8.26 -6.78 -6.58
CA ILE A 68 9.61 -6.46 -6.11
C ILE A 68 10.65 -7.04 -7.08
N VAL A 69 10.52 -8.32 -7.42
CA VAL A 69 11.44 -9.00 -8.34
C VAL A 69 11.42 -8.32 -9.71
N ALA A 70 10.23 -8.01 -10.25
CA ALA A 70 10.10 -7.32 -11.53
C ALA A 70 10.71 -5.90 -11.51
N GLN A 71 10.45 -5.11 -10.46
CA GLN A 71 10.85 -3.71 -10.40
C GLN A 71 12.29 -3.49 -9.95
N LEU A 72 12.83 -4.33 -9.06
CA LEU A 72 14.18 -4.17 -8.49
C LEU A 72 15.21 -5.17 -9.02
N GLY A 73 14.79 -6.27 -9.66
CA GLY A 73 15.71 -7.26 -10.25
C GLY A 73 16.45 -6.75 -11.49
N ASP A 74 17.17 -7.63 -12.18
CA ASP A 74 18.01 -7.24 -13.32
C ASP A 74 17.27 -7.16 -14.66
N GLY A 75 15.97 -7.49 -14.68
CA GLY A 75 15.14 -7.40 -15.89
C GLY A 75 15.07 -5.97 -16.45
N LYS A 76 15.16 -5.84 -17.79
CA LYS A 76 15.23 -4.54 -18.48
C LYS A 76 13.91 -3.75 -18.50
N GLN A 77 12.76 -4.44 -18.46
CA GLN A 77 11.44 -3.83 -18.60
C GLN A 77 10.86 -3.53 -17.21
N LYS A 78 11.18 -2.34 -16.68
CA LYS A 78 10.56 -1.83 -15.44
C LYS A 78 9.26 -1.15 -15.79
N ASP A 79 8.22 -1.38 -14.98
CA ASP A 79 6.98 -0.63 -15.09
C ASP A 79 7.22 0.80 -14.56
N VAL A 80 7.25 1.75 -15.48
CA VAL A 80 7.49 3.18 -15.19
C VAL A 80 6.32 3.77 -14.39
N GLU A 81 5.10 3.28 -14.61
CA GLU A 81 3.91 3.74 -13.90
C GLU A 81 3.94 3.32 -12.43
N VAL A 82 4.23 2.03 -12.18
CA VAL A 82 4.42 1.50 -10.82
C VAL A 82 5.55 2.24 -10.11
N THR A 83 6.66 2.52 -10.81
CA THR A 83 7.78 3.29 -10.26
C THR A 83 7.34 4.69 -9.83
N ARG A 84 6.53 5.37 -10.66
CA ARG A 84 6.01 6.71 -10.35
C ARG A 84 5.10 6.71 -9.12
N TYR A 85 4.18 5.75 -9.03
CA TYR A 85 3.31 5.60 -7.86
C TYR A 85 4.12 5.33 -6.61
N LEU A 86 5.07 4.39 -6.66
CA LEU A 86 5.95 4.08 -5.54
C LEU A 86 6.74 5.32 -5.07
N VAL A 87 7.36 6.07 -5.98
CA VAL A 87 8.13 7.28 -5.64
C VAL A 87 7.24 8.33 -4.98
N GLY A 88 6.03 8.52 -5.50
CA GLY A 88 5.05 9.45 -4.95
C GLY A 88 4.55 9.04 -3.57
N ILE A 89 4.20 7.76 -3.36
CA ILE A 89 3.81 7.21 -2.06
C ILE A 89 4.94 7.41 -1.04
N LEU A 90 6.18 7.05 -1.38
CA LEU A 90 7.33 7.26 -0.50
C LEU A 90 7.67 8.75 -0.27
N ALA A 91 7.14 9.67 -1.08
CA ALA A 91 7.31 11.12 -0.89
C ALA A 91 6.26 11.65 0.09
N LEU A 92 5.00 11.26 -0.10
CA LEU A 92 3.90 11.59 0.80
C LEU A 92 4.13 10.98 2.19
N GLU A 93 4.59 9.73 2.28
CA GLU A 93 4.94 9.07 3.53
C GLU A 93 5.97 9.88 4.33
N ARG A 94 7.02 10.39 3.67
CA ARG A 94 8.04 11.21 4.34
C ARG A 94 7.47 12.52 4.90
N LYS A 95 6.45 13.08 4.24
CA LYS A 95 5.77 14.29 4.72
C LYS A 95 4.80 13.96 5.86
N LEU A 96 4.08 12.85 5.77
CA LEU A 96 3.23 12.33 6.84
C LEU A 96 4.05 12.10 8.11
N ALA A 97 5.20 11.45 8.00
CA ALA A 97 6.11 11.20 9.12
C ALA A 97 6.67 12.48 9.80
N ARG A 98 6.57 13.64 9.13
CA ARG A 98 6.98 14.95 9.66
C ARG A 98 5.82 15.78 10.20
N SER A 99 4.58 15.37 9.94
CA SER A 99 3.38 16.09 10.35
C SER A 99 2.68 15.32 11.47
N ALA A 100 2.99 15.68 12.72
CA ALA A 100 2.34 15.10 13.89
C ALA A 100 0.82 15.28 13.84
N ASN A 101 0.34 16.43 13.35
CA ASN A 101 -1.08 16.70 13.16
C ASN A 101 -1.74 15.73 12.17
N ALA A 102 -1.15 15.56 10.98
CA ALA A 102 -1.70 14.63 9.98
C ALA A 102 -1.67 13.18 10.46
N MET A 103 -0.62 12.78 11.19
CA MET A 103 -0.55 11.45 11.79
C MET A 103 -1.62 11.24 12.87
N GLY A 104 -1.87 12.25 13.71
CA GLY A 104 -2.93 12.23 14.72
C GLY A 104 -4.32 12.08 14.10
N MET A 105 -4.63 12.92 13.10
CA MET A 105 -5.90 12.82 12.35
C MET A 105 -6.06 11.46 11.66
N LEU A 106 -4.98 10.92 11.11
CA LEU A 106 -4.98 9.62 10.46
C LEU A 106 -5.34 8.51 11.45
N SER A 107 -4.70 8.51 12.63
CA SER A 107 -4.99 7.55 13.69
C SER A 107 -6.43 7.65 14.17
N GLU A 108 -6.93 8.88 14.39
CA GLU A 108 -8.30 9.10 14.81
C GLU A 108 -9.29 8.52 13.79
N ARG A 109 -9.15 8.88 12.50
CA ARG A 109 -10.08 8.43 11.45
C ARG A 109 -10.02 6.92 11.20
N ILE A 110 -8.84 6.28 11.33
CA ILE A 110 -8.73 4.82 11.25
C ILE A 110 -9.50 4.16 12.41
N ASN A 111 -9.43 4.72 13.63
CA ASN A 111 -10.21 4.22 14.77
C ASN A 111 -11.73 4.38 14.57
N GLN A 112 -12.18 5.33 13.75
CA GLN A 112 -13.59 5.46 13.38
C GLN A 112 -14.04 4.31 12.47
N ILE A 113 -13.19 3.87 11.54
CA ILE A 113 -13.50 2.73 10.67
C ILE A 113 -13.66 1.43 11.47
N HIS A 114 -12.80 1.19 12.47
CA HIS A 114 -12.92 0.03 13.36
C HIS A 114 -14.34 -0.14 13.94
N ARG A 115 -15.01 0.97 14.29
CA ARG A 115 -16.39 0.92 14.80
C ARG A 115 -17.41 0.52 13.73
N GLN A 116 -17.20 0.91 12.48
CA GLN A 116 -18.10 0.58 11.37
C GLN A 116 -18.09 -0.91 11.03
N LEU A 117 -16.96 -1.58 11.26
CA LEU A 117 -16.80 -3.01 10.97
C LEU A 117 -17.62 -3.93 11.89
N SER A 118 -18.21 -3.39 12.96
CA SER A 118 -19.19 -4.11 13.77
C SER A 118 -20.52 -4.34 13.02
N HIS A 119 -20.78 -3.59 11.95
CA HIS A 119 -22.04 -3.63 11.20
C HIS A 119 -21.85 -3.88 9.70
N PHE A 120 -20.66 -3.60 9.15
CA PHE A 120 -20.38 -3.67 7.72
C PHE A 120 -19.12 -4.50 7.44
N GLU A 121 -19.11 -5.18 6.29
CA GLU A 121 -17.90 -5.81 5.79
C GLU A 121 -16.85 -4.74 5.42
N ILE A 122 -15.56 -5.09 5.49
CA ILE A 122 -14.47 -4.16 5.13
C ILE A 122 -14.51 -3.70 3.66
N THR A 123 -15.18 -4.48 2.80
CA THR A 123 -15.36 -4.19 1.38
C THR A 123 -16.71 -3.58 1.03
N ASP A 124 -17.53 -3.27 2.04
CA ASP A 124 -18.76 -2.50 1.85
C ASP A 124 -18.45 -1.12 1.25
N GLU A 125 -19.29 -0.64 0.33
CA GLU A 125 -19.08 0.63 -0.37
C GLU A 125 -18.94 1.81 0.59
N GLN A 126 -19.70 1.82 1.70
CA GLN A 126 -19.63 2.88 2.70
C GLN A 126 -18.30 2.85 3.45
N VAL A 127 -17.78 1.66 3.77
CA VAL A 127 -16.48 1.50 4.45
C VAL A 127 -15.35 1.91 3.51
N ILE A 128 -15.40 1.47 2.24
CA ILE A 128 -14.44 1.88 1.20
C ILE A 128 -14.46 3.40 1.01
N ALA A 129 -15.63 4.03 0.98
CA ALA A 129 -15.76 5.49 0.88
C ALA A 129 -15.08 6.20 2.06
N ASN A 130 -15.13 5.62 3.27
CA ASN A 130 -14.47 6.19 4.44
C ASN A 130 -12.94 6.05 4.37
N PHE A 131 -12.41 4.90 3.95
CA PHE A 131 -10.98 4.77 3.64
C PHE A 131 -10.53 5.77 2.56
N ALA A 132 -11.33 5.93 1.51
CA ALA A 132 -11.07 6.90 0.45
C ALA A 132 -11.04 8.35 0.97
N GLY A 133 -11.98 8.70 1.85
CA GLY A 133 -12.04 10.00 2.52
C GLY A 133 -10.78 10.28 3.35
N ILE A 134 -10.29 9.29 4.11
CA ILE A 134 -9.04 9.43 4.87
C ILE A 134 -7.85 9.76 3.96
N TYR A 135 -7.71 9.07 2.83
CA TYR A 135 -6.67 9.39 1.86
C TYR A 135 -6.81 10.81 1.32
N SER A 136 -8.03 11.19 0.90
CA SER A 136 -8.32 12.49 0.31
C SER A 136 -8.13 13.66 1.28
N ASP A 137 -8.61 13.53 2.51
CA ASP A 137 -8.63 14.62 3.48
C ASP A 137 -7.25 14.85 4.12
N ILE A 138 -6.44 13.79 4.22
CA ILE A 138 -5.19 13.81 5.00
C ILE A 138 -3.99 13.56 4.10
N VAL A 139 -3.95 12.43 3.40
CA VAL A 139 -2.73 11.98 2.73
C VAL A 139 -2.47 12.81 1.46
N SER A 140 -3.49 13.08 0.65
CA SER A 140 -3.30 13.83 -0.60
C SER A 140 -2.98 15.31 -0.39
N GLU A 141 -3.32 15.87 0.77
CA GLU A 141 -3.06 17.27 1.10
C GLU A 141 -1.62 17.53 1.56
N LEU A 142 -0.85 16.48 1.85
CA LEU A 142 0.54 16.62 2.25
C LEU A 142 1.44 17.08 1.09
N GLY A 143 1.08 16.82 -0.16
CA GLY A 143 1.96 17.10 -1.29
C GLY A 143 1.35 16.89 -2.67
N PRO A 144 2.20 16.76 -3.71
CA PRO A 144 1.71 16.57 -5.07
C PRO A 144 0.81 15.33 -5.17
N LYS A 145 -0.37 15.51 -5.77
CA LYS A 145 -1.36 14.45 -5.95
C LYS A 145 -0.79 13.37 -6.88
N LEU A 146 -1.03 12.10 -6.53
CA LEU A 146 -0.68 10.97 -7.38
C LEU A 146 -1.59 10.96 -8.62
N GLN A 147 -0.99 11.07 -9.81
CA GLN A 147 -1.71 11.05 -11.08
C GLN A 147 -1.92 9.62 -11.52
N ILE A 148 -3.09 9.05 -11.24
CA ILE A 148 -3.42 7.67 -11.60
C ILE A 148 -3.81 7.59 -13.07
N SER A 149 -3.04 6.82 -13.84
CA SER A 149 -3.27 6.48 -15.24
C SER A 149 -4.12 5.22 -15.35
N GLY A 150 -5.01 5.18 -16.34
CA GLY A 150 -5.96 4.10 -16.53
C GLY A 150 -6.96 4.43 -17.63
N ASN A 151 -8.01 3.62 -17.75
CA ASN A 151 -9.09 3.86 -18.68
C ASN A 151 -10.00 4.98 -18.11
N PRO A 152 -10.18 6.12 -18.82
CA PRO A 152 -11.00 7.24 -18.36
C PRO A 152 -12.44 6.84 -18.02
N GLU A 153 -13.02 5.85 -18.71
CA GLU A 153 -14.40 5.40 -18.47
C GLU A 153 -14.56 4.71 -17.10
N PHE A 154 -13.50 4.07 -16.60
CA PHE A 154 -13.49 3.54 -15.24
C PHE A 154 -13.11 4.61 -14.23
N LEU A 155 -12.12 5.44 -14.53
CA LEU A 155 -11.64 6.49 -13.62
C LEU A 155 -12.68 7.58 -13.30
N LYS A 156 -13.68 7.79 -14.15
CA LYS A 156 -14.81 8.69 -13.88
C LYS A 156 -15.82 8.12 -12.86
N ARG A 157 -15.83 6.80 -12.63
CA ARG A 157 -16.79 6.15 -11.72
C ARG A 157 -16.40 6.39 -10.26
N THR A 158 -17.35 6.87 -9.46
CA THR A 158 -17.12 7.18 -8.04
C THR A 158 -16.58 5.99 -7.25
N GLN A 159 -17.17 4.80 -7.42
CA GLN A 159 -16.73 3.58 -6.74
C GLN A 159 -15.28 3.20 -7.10
N THR A 160 -14.89 3.33 -8.37
CA THR A 160 -13.52 3.09 -8.84
C THR A 160 -12.54 4.07 -8.18
N GLN A 161 -12.88 5.36 -8.12
CA GLN A 161 -12.04 6.37 -7.45
C GLN A 161 -11.90 6.08 -5.95
N GLN A 162 -12.98 5.66 -5.29
CA GLN A 162 -12.96 5.33 -3.87
C GLN A 162 -12.06 4.11 -3.59
N LYS A 163 -12.21 3.02 -4.35
CA LYS A 163 -11.34 1.84 -4.25
C LYS A 163 -9.86 2.20 -4.47
N ILE A 164 -9.56 3.02 -5.48
CA ILE A 164 -8.19 3.47 -5.74
C ILE A 164 -7.63 4.25 -4.54
N ARG A 165 -8.37 5.23 -4.00
CA ARG A 165 -7.93 6.03 -2.85
C ARG A 165 -7.77 5.18 -1.59
N ALA A 166 -8.67 4.23 -1.37
CA ALA A 166 -8.58 3.28 -0.25
C ALA A 166 -7.32 2.40 -0.36
N LEU A 167 -6.99 1.90 -1.55
CA LEU A 167 -5.74 1.15 -1.77
C LEU A 167 -4.49 2.02 -1.66
N LEU A 168 -4.53 3.29 -2.07
CA LEU A 168 -3.43 4.22 -1.85
C LEU A 168 -3.19 4.47 -0.35
N LEU A 169 -4.24 4.41 0.47
CA LEU A 169 -4.11 4.43 1.93
C LEU A 169 -3.48 3.15 2.49
N SER A 170 -3.84 1.96 1.97
CA SER A 170 -3.15 0.70 2.28
C SER A 170 -1.67 0.73 1.92
N ALA A 171 -1.35 1.29 0.74
CA ALA A 171 0.04 1.50 0.33
C ALA A 171 0.76 2.48 1.26
N MET A 172 0.07 3.54 1.73
CA MET A 172 0.60 4.50 2.70
C MET A 172 0.92 3.83 4.04
N ARG A 173 0.01 3.02 4.59
CA ARG A 173 0.24 2.24 5.81
C ARG A 173 1.47 1.33 5.68
N SER A 174 1.59 0.64 4.55
CA SER A 174 2.72 -0.23 4.23
C SER A 174 4.04 0.55 4.14
N ALA A 175 3.99 1.77 3.57
CA ALA A 175 5.14 2.66 3.50
C ALA A 175 5.56 3.20 4.88
N VAL A 176 4.61 3.52 5.74
CA VAL A 176 4.86 3.90 7.15
C VAL A 176 5.54 2.74 7.89
N LEU A 177 5.02 1.51 7.76
CA LEU A 177 5.62 0.32 8.36
C LEU A 177 7.05 0.10 7.86
N TRP A 178 7.25 0.19 6.54
CA TRP A 178 8.57 0.07 5.94
C TRP A 178 9.57 1.06 6.52
N ARG A 179 9.16 2.32 6.75
CA ARG A 179 10.02 3.32 7.42
C ARG A 179 10.27 2.98 8.89
N GLN A 180 9.25 2.55 9.64
CA GLN A 180 9.37 2.14 11.04
C GLN A 180 10.38 1.01 11.21
N LEU A 181 10.42 0.07 10.26
CA LEU A 181 11.40 -1.02 10.18
C LEU A 181 12.80 -0.56 9.70
N GLY A 182 13.03 0.75 9.56
CA GLY A 182 14.31 1.34 9.14
C GLY A 182 14.51 1.41 7.62
N GLY A 183 13.46 1.25 6.84
CA GLY A 183 13.46 1.41 5.38
C GLY A 183 13.90 2.81 4.94
N LYS A 184 14.78 2.88 3.93
CA LYS A 184 15.30 4.12 3.35
C LYS A 184 15.36 3.98 1.85
N ARG A 185 15.06 5.06 1.10
CA ARG A 185 15.08 5.05 -0.37
C ARG A 185 16.39 4.52 -0.95
N ARG A 186 17.52 4.86 -0.33
CA ARG A 186 18.85 4.38 -0.73
C ARG A 186 18.97 2.85 -0.70
N HIS A 187 18.22 2.16 0.18
CA HIS A 187 18.21 0.69 0.22
C HIS A 187 17.62 0.11 -1.07
N LEU A 188 16.65 0.79 -1.70
CA LEU A 188 16.08 0.39 -2.99
C LEU A 188 17.05 0.57 -4.16
N VAL A 189 18.21 1.21 -3.95
CA VAL A 189 19.25 1.39 -4.98
C VAL A 189 20.46 0.50 -4.67
N PHE A 190 20.96 0.57 -3.44
CA PHE A 190 22.20 -0.09 -3.02
C PHE A 190 22.01 -1.52 -2.48
N ALA A 191 20.81 -1.87 -2.00
CA ALA A 191 20.51 -3.21 -1.46
C ALA A 191 19.52 -3.99 -2.34
N ARG A 192 19.40 -3.62 -3.62
CA ARG A 192 18.46 -4.24 -4.58
C ARG A 192 18.57 -5.75 -4.61
N LYS A 193 19.78 -6.28 -4.79
CA LYS A 193 20.03 -7.72 -4.87
C LYS A 193 19.49 -8.46 -3.64
N THR A 194 19.84 -8.00 -2.44
CA THR A 194 19.39 -8.67 -1.21
C THR A 194 17.88 -8.55 -0.98
N ILE A 195 17.25 -7.44 -1.37
CA ILE A 195 15.79 -7.27 -1.33
C ILE A 195 15.12 -8.25 -2.30
N VAL A 196 15.64 -8.36 -3.53
CA VAL A 196 15.13 -9.30 -4.56
C VAL A 196 15.29 -10.73 -4.11
N ASP A 197 16.45 -11.12 -3.58
CA ASP A 197 16.70 -12.46 -3.06
C ASP A 197 15.73 -12.82 -1.92
N THR A 198 15.44 -11.84 -1.05
CA THR A 198 14.48 -12.02 0.06
C THR A 198 13.06 -12.15 -0.47
N ALA A 199 12.67 -11.37 -1.47
CA ALA A 199 11.36 -11.47 -2.12
C ALA A 199 11.19 -12.82 -2.83
N MET A 200 12.22 -13.32 -3.53
CA MET A 200 12.21 -14.64 -4.16
C MET A 200 12.03 -15.76 -3.14
N LYS A 201 12.75 -15.71 -2.00
CA LYS A 201 12.56 -16.67 -0.91
C LYS A 201 11.16 -16.62 -0.32
N SER A 202 10.56 -15.44 -0.23
CA SER A 202 9.21 -15.25 0.32
C SER A 202 8.12 -15.80 -0.60
N LEU A 203 8.40 -16.00 -1.89
CA LEU A 203 7.48 -16.62 -2.85
C LEU A 203 7.43 -18.15 -2.76
N THR A 204 8.36 -18.76 -2.00
CA THR A 204 8.48 -20.22 -1.84
C THR A 204 8.11 -20.71 -0.43
N LEU A 205 7.67 -19.82 0.45
CA LEU A 205 7.16 -20.13 1.79
C LEU A 205 5.66 -20.38 1.75
#